data_AF-A0AB34K2F0-F1
#
_entry.id   AF-A0AB34K2F0-F1
#
_cell.length_a   1.000
_cell.length_b   1.000
_cell.length_c   1.000
_cell.angle_alpha   90.00
_cell.angle_beta   90.00
_cell.angle_gamma   90.00
#
_symmetry.space_group_name_H-M   'P 1'
#
loop_
_entity.id
_entity.type
_entity.pdbx_description
1 polymer ?
#
loop_
_entity_poly.entity_id
_entity_poly.type
_entity_poly.pdbx_seq_one_letter_code
_entity_poly.pdbx_strand_id
1 'polypeptide(L)'
;MHLSRSPPLMVSFITLLLRHASTFASVTRTPAMPRQRLPRAVMHASSSVMTKNETAAPTNARVPVLGEFPHGPTITNKDTVFDAIDEALGVSKPPDIEVILTDHMVDMNNPVSKFLHMNVLRFGHIAIRYTTSDGKQRVMNIMGDFTQPDATLINFVDPPDYFYGTDPKIAQQGGVYSRPFVGVRIENAAPRATDALHAYYEAVSRASEIGSTGEGDHSVSGATPYDVVGAPGSAKRGAARFQLVEVQFSRLARVLPAPFDKFLYDVADWIRDKDDQRRESFLATTKSINEFVRQQDETFTGGKVMEMSDDMNERVMGVRNALYQSGNCAQWTSGGLEFCGLIRRARLFPKAILIDLLEDEYLSNDRPNNVNVVYYEEVEDAPSIYPGFKCLRSAMVSPLRPIRTEVYDNMKDYANVVVRVPPGTDRAQVQKQIPSKVPQKWLQYWSLLNVYIPAGISAGLFSHIGPIGPTAAAGWLAANWWLY
;
A
#
# COMPACT_ATOMS: atom_id res chain seq x y z
N MET A 1 -41.68 -32.62 34.26
CA MET A 1 -40.24 -32.58 33.93
C MET A 1 -40.01 -31.43 32.94
N HIS A 2 -39.47 -30.31 33.41
CA HIS A 2 -39.03 -29.20 32.54
C HIS A 2 -37.54 -29.37 32.22
N LEU A 3 -37.19 -29.48 30.94
CA LEU A 3 -35.82 -29.37 30.46
C LEU A 3 -35.59 -27.95 29.95
N SER A 4 -34.75 -27.19 30.65
CA SER A 4 -34.31 -25.85 30.26
C SER A 4 -33.31 -25.93 29.12
N ARG A 5 -33.53 -25.17 28.05
CA ARG A 5 -32.57 -24.99 26.96
C ARG A 5 -31.50 -23.98 27.39
N SER A 6 -30.25 -24.44 27.50
CA SER A 6 -29.08 -23.58 27.66
C SER A 6 -28.81 -22.81 26.35
N PRO A 7 -28.40 -21.53 26.40
CA PRO A 7 -28.04 -20.78 25.20
C PRO A 7 -26.73 -21.31 24.58
N PRO A 8 -26.53 -21.12 23.26
CA PRO A 8 -25.36 -21.63 22.55
C PRO A 8 -24.06 -20.98 23.06
N LEU A 9 -23.02 -21.82 23.20
CA LEU A 9 -21.66 -21.50 23.66
C LEU A 9 -21.04 -20.24 23.01
N MET A 10 -21.46 -19.89 21.80
CA MET A 10 -20.96 -18.74 21.05
C MET A 10 -21.28 -17.39 21.69
N VAL A 11 -22.44 -17.25 22.35
CA VAL A 11 -22.82 -16.01 23.07
C VAL A 11 -21.99 -15.87 24.35
N SER A 12 -21.65 -16.99 25.00
CA SER A 12 -20.88 -16.98 26.24
C SER A 12 -19.42 -16.59 26.03
N PHE A 13 -18.80 -17.00 24.91
CA PHE A 13 -17.39 -16.69 24.62
C PHE A 13 -17.17 -15.21 24.25
N ILE A 14 -18.07 -14.64 23.44
CA ILE A 14 -18.05 -13.21 23.08
C ILE A 14 -18.32 -12.33 24.31
N THR A 15 -19.25 -12.75 25.17
CA THR A 15 -19.54 -12.03 26.42
C THR A 15 -18.37 -12.09 27.42
N LEU A 16 -17.61 -13.19 27.43
CA LEU A 16 -16.41 -13.35 28.26
C LEU A 16 -15.25 -12.46 27.77
N LEU A 17 -15.01 -12.41 26.46
CA LEU A 17 -14.01 -11.51 25.85
C LEU A 17 -14.35 -10.03 26.08
N LEU A 18 -15.63 -9.64 25.95
CA LEU A 18 -16.09 -8.27 26.20
C LEU A 18 -16.03 -7.90 27.70
N ARG A 19 -16.27 -8.84 28.61
CA ARG A 19 -16.11 -8.61 30.07
C ARG A 19 -14.64 -8.45 30.48
N HIS A 20 -13.71 -9.17 29.85
CA HIS A 20 -12.28 -8.98 30.16
C HIS A 20 -11.73 -7.67 29.60
N ALA A 21 -12.18 -7.24 28.42
CA ALA A 21 -11.82 -5.93 27.86
C ALA A 21 -12.31 -4.76 28.73
N SER A 22 -13.54 -4.83 29.28
CA SER A 22 -14.08 -3.78 30.14
C SER A 22 -13.44 -3.75 31.55
N THR A 23 -13.04 -4.91 32.07
CA THR A 23 -12.35 -5.00 33.37
C THR A 23 -10.93 -4.43 33.27
N PHE A 24 -10.24 -4.59 32.14
CA PHE A 24 -8.90 -4.03 31.92
C PHE A 24 -8.93 -2.50 31.72
N ALA A 25 -9.98 -1.96 31.09
CA ALA A 25 -10.17 -0.51 30.94
C ALA A 25 -10.49 0.21 32.26
N SER A 26 -10.95 -0.51 33.29
CA SER A 26 -11.23 0.04 34.63
C SER A 26 -9.96 0.20 35.48
N VAL A 27 -8.94 -0.63 35.25
CA VAL A 27 -7.74 -0.73 36.10
C VAL A 27 -6.66 0.31 35.74
N THR A 28 -6.79 1.03 34.62
CA THR A 28 -5.80 2.05 34.18
C THR A 28 -6.14 3.49 34.58
N ARG A 29 -7.09 3.72 35.49
CA ARG A 29 -7.25 5.05 36.14
C ARG A 29 -6.06 5.33 37.06
N THR A 30 -5.04 5.96 36.50
CA THR A 30 -3.95 6.57 37.26
C THR A 30 -4.47 7.73 38.12
N PRO A 31 -3.92 7.94 39.33
CA PRO A 31 -4.33 9.03 40.21
C PRO A 31 -3.91 10.38 39.61
N ALA A 32 -4.80 11.37 39.74
CA ALA A 32 -4.58 12.73 39.28
C ALA A 32 -3.29 13.31 39.88
N MET A 33 -2.36 13.73 39.01
CA MET A 33 -1.16 14.47 39.41
C MET A 33 -1.53 15.87 39.95
N PRO A 34 -0.78 16.41 40.93
CA PRO A 34 -1.05 17.73 41.47
C PRO A 34 -0.72 18.81 40.43
N ARG A 35 -1.65 19.76 40.25
CA ARG A 35 -1.44 20.97 39.44
C ARG A 35 -0.28 21.80 40.01
N GLN A 36 0.86 21.79 39.33
CA GLN A 36 1.86 22.84 39.48
C GLN A 36 1.29 24.15 38.93
N ARG A 37 1.17 25.16 39.81
CA ARG A 37 0.94 26.55 39.41
C ARG A 37 2.23 27.10 38.80
N LEU A 38 2.19 27.45 37.51
CA LEU A 38 3.22 28.27 36.88
C LEU A 38 2.86 29.76 36.98
N PRO A 39 3.87 30.65 37.02
CA PRO A 39 3.71 32.06 37.32
C PRO A 39 3.09 32.87 36.17
N ARG A 40 2.52 34.00 36.57
CA ARG A 40 1.78 34.98 35.78
C ARG A 40 2.75 35.94 35.06
N ALA A 41 2.31 36.43 33.89
CA ALA A 41 2.90 37.48 33.03
C ALA A 41 4.07 37.01 32.14
N VAL A 42 4.11 37.31 30.84
CA VAL A 42 4.11 38.66 30.24
C VAL A 42 3.21 38.73 28.99
N MET A 43 2.35 39.74 28.93
CA MET A 43 1.64 40.14 27.72
C MET A 43 2.60 40.76 26.72
N HIS A 44 2.68 40.22 25.51
CA HIS A 44 3.10 41.00 24.34
C HIS A 44 1.94 41.04 23.34
N ALA A 45 1.59 42.27 22.97
CA ALA A 45 0.57 42.59 21.99
C ALA A 45 1.00 42.09 20.61
N SER A 46 0.25 41.15 20.04
CA SER A 46 0.29 40.87 18.60
C SER A 46 -0.81 41.66 17.91
N SER A 47 -0.38 42.56 17.04
CA SER A 47 -1.18 43.27 16.05
C SER A 47 -1.98 42.31 15.19
N SER A 48 -3.30 42.42 15.28
CA SER A 48 -4.27 41.87 14.34
C SER A 48 -4.02 42.48 12.95
N VAL A 49 -3.54 41.67 12.01
CA VAL A 49 -3.65 41.97 10.58
C VAL A 49 -4.98 41.38 10.13
N MET A 50 -5.98 42.24 9.99
CA MET A 50 -7.21 41.92 9.28
C MET A 50 -6.89 41.67 7.81
N THR A 51 -6.89 40.40 7.39
CA THR A 51 -7.02 40.05 5.99
C THR A 51 -8.44 40.40 5.55
N LYS A 52 -8.55 41.31 4.59
CA LYS A 52 -9.80 41.64 3.90
C LYS A 52 -10.28 40.38 3.18
N ASN A 53 -11.36 39.78 3.66
CA ASN A 53 -12.19 38.87 2.87
C ASN A 53 -12.91 39.70 1.80
N GLU A 54 -12.35 39.77 0.60
CA GLU A 54 -13.11 40.16 -0.58
C GLU A 54 -14.01 38.98 -0.99
N THR A 55 -15.26 39.04 -0.53
CA THR A 55 -16.37 38.24 -1.06
C THR A 55 -16.67 38.70 -2.49
N ALA A 56 -15.93 38.15 -3.45
CA ALA A 56 -16.31 38.24 -4.85
C ALA A 56 -17.64 37.50 -5.05
N ALA A 57 -18.62 38.19 -5.63
CA ALA A 57 -19.91 37.59 -6.00
C ALA A 57 -19.68 36.42 -6.97
N PRO A 58 -20.43 35.30 -6.84
CA PRO A 58 -20.31 34.19 -7.75
C PRO A 58 -20.78 34.64 -9.14
N THR A 59 -19.83 34.93 -10.01
CA THR A 59 -20.09 34.99 -11.45
C THR A 59 -20.63 33.62 -11.85
N ASN A 60 -21.80 33.60 -12.48
CA ASN A 60 -22.43 32.42 -13.08
C ASN A 60 -21.55 31.83 -14.20
N ALA A 61 -20.40 31.29 -13.83
CA ALA A 61 -19.61 30.44 -14.69
C ALA A 61 -20.49 29.22 -15.01
N ARG A 62 -20.76 29.01 -16.30
CA ARG A 62 -21.47 27.82 -16.77
C ARG A 62 -20.74 26.61 -16.21
N VAL A 63 -21.43 25.85 -15.35
CA VAL A 63 -20.98 24.52 -14.94
C VAL A 63 -20.67 23.73 -16.22
N PRO A 64 -19.43 23.24 -16.40
CA PRO A 64 -19.07 22.46 -17.57
C PRO A 64 -20.06 21.31 -17.77
N VAL A 65 -20.49 21.09 -19.01
CA VAL A 65 -21.37 19.98 -19.35
C VAL A 65 -20.66 18.67 -18.96
N LEU A 66 -21.29 17.88 -18.10
CA LEU A 66 -20.79 16.70 -17.40
C LEU A 66 -20.35 15.50 -18.29
N GLY A 67 -20.04 15.72 -19.57
CA GLY A 67 -19.88 14.66 -20.58
C GLY A 67 -18.48 14.46 -21.18
N GLU A 68 -17.56 15.42 -21.08
CA GLU A 68 -16.23 15.28 -21.72
C GLU A 68 -15.18 14.63 -20.81
N PHE A 69 -15.34 14.73 -19.50
CA PHE A 69 -14.43 14.14 -18.54
C PHE A 69 -15.21 13.20 -17.64
N PRO A 70 -14.88 11.90 -17.58
CA PRO A 70 -15.58 10.96 -16.70
C PRO A 70 -15.48 11.34 -15.22
N HIS A 71 -14.61 12.30 -14.86
CA HIS A 71 -14.29 12.70 -13.49
C HIS A 71 -14.63 14.17 -13.18
N GLY A 72 -15.36 14.83 -14.09
CA GLY A 72 -15.59 16.28 -14.01
C GLY A 72 -14.35 17.10 -14.38
N PRO A 73 -14.43 18.44 -14.28
CA PRO A 73 -13.29 19.31 -14.56
C PRO A 73 -12.20 19.16 -13.49
N THR A 74 -10.95 19.29 -13.94
CA THR A 74 -9.79 19.42 -13.04
C THR A 74 -9.93 20.66 -12.15
N ILE A 75 -9.45 20.60 -10.91
CA ILE A 75 -9.46 21.76 -10.03
C ILE A 75 -8.61 22.92 -10.60
N THR A 76 -9.06 24.15 -10.39
CA THR A 76 -8.46 25.36 -10.95
C THR A 76 -7.09 25.70 -10.37
N ASN A 77 -6.76 25.20 -9.18
CA ASN A 77 -5.47 25.44 -8.51
C ASN A 77 -4.59 24.19 -8.41
N LYS A 78 -4.78 23.20 -9.29
CA LYS A 78 -4.03 21.94 -9.33
C LYS A 78 -2.50 22.13 -9.25
N ASP A 79 -1.96 23.11 -9.96
CA ASP A 79 -0.50 23.33 -10.02
C ASP A 79 0.07 24.08 -8.80
N THR A 80 -0.79 24.70 -7.98
CA THR A 80 -0.38 25.53 -6.83
C THR A 80 -0.79 24.94 -5.49
N VAL A 81 -1.55 23.85 -5.48
CA VAL A 81 -2.03 23.21 -4.25
C VAL A 81 -0.88 22.67 -3.38
N PHE A 82 0.20 22.17 -4.00
CA PHE A 82 1.36 21.67 -3.25
C PHE A 82 2.14 22.78 -2.57
N ASP A 83 2.30 23.94 -3.21
CA ASP A 83 2.91 25.12 -2.59
C ASP A 83 2.10 25.59 -1.37
N ALA A 84 0.77 25.56 -1.47
CA ALA A 84 -0.11 25.88 -0.33
C ALA A 84 0.00 24.85 0.81
N ILE A 85 0.27 23.57 0.51
CA ILE A 85 0.59 22.56 1.53
C ILE A 85 1.92 22.88 2.20
N ASP A 86 2.95 23.22 1.44
CA ASP A 86 4.26 23.58 1.95
C ASP A 86 4.19 24.82 2.87
N GLU A 87 3.46 25.85 2.44
CA GLU A 87 3.17 27.05 3.24
C GLU A 87 2.44 26.70 4.54
N ALA A 88 1.39 25.87 4.47
CA ALA A 88 0.62 25.46 5.65
C ALA A 88 1.47 24.65 6.65
N LEU A 89 2.38 23.81 6.16
CA LEU A 89 3.35 23.08 6.97
C LEU A 89 4.47 23.99 7.52
N GLY A 90 4.71 25.14 6.90
CA GLY A 90 5.79 26.06 7.25
C GLY A 90 7.14 25.56 6.74
N VAL A 91 7.15 24.83 5.63
CA VAL A 91 8.36 24.36 4.94
C VAL A 91 8.60 25.19 3.68
N SER A 92 9.87 25.39 3.34
CA SER A 92 10.28 26.28 2.22
C SER A 92 10.55 25.54 0.91
N LYS A 93 10.44 24.21 0.90
CA LYS A 93 10.64 23.36 -0.26
C LYS A 93 9.64 22.21 -0.24
N PRO A 94 9.39 21.58 -1.40
CA PRO A 94 8.67 20.32 -1.44
C PRO A 94 9.40 19.23 -0.65
N PRO A 95 8.71 18.14 -0.26
CA PRO A 95 9.34 17.10 0.54
C PRO A 95 10.36 16.35 -0.32
N ASP A 96 11.40 15.81 0.33
CA ASP A 96 12.31 14.90 -0.37
C ASP A 96 11.56 13.63 -0.78
N ILE A 97 10.67 13.13 0.09
CA ILE A 97 9.87 11.91 -0.15
C ILE A 97 8.47 12.10 0.44
N GLU A 98 7.45 11.61 -0.24
CA GLU A 98 6.11 11.41 0.30
C GLU A 98 5.60 10.03 -0.14
N VAL A 99 5.34 9.17 0.84
CA VAL A 99 4.71 7.86 0.59
C VAL A 99 3.21 8.05 0.63
N ILE A 100 2.55 7.70 -0.48
CA ILE A 100 1.14 7.99 -0.75
C ILE A 100 0.37 6.69 -0.67
N LEU A 101 -0.52 6.58 0.31
CA LEU A 101 -1.49 5.51 0.42
C LEU A 101 -2.82 5.97 -0.16
N THR A 102 -3.32 5.19 -1.10
CA THR A 102 -4.68 5.30 -1.62
C THR A 102 -5.54 4.23 -0.98
N ASP A 103 -6.66 4.61 -0.36
CA ASP A 103 -7.49 3.65 0.37
C ASP A 103 -8.22 2.65 -0.54
N HIS A 104 -8.63 1.54 0.07
CA HIS A 104 -9.28 0.42 -0.61
C HIS A 104 -10.77 0.69 -0.84
N MET A 105 -11.24 0.50 -2.08
CA MET A 105 -12.65 0.66 -2.44
C MET A 105 -13.42 -0.66 -2.31
N VAL A 106 -14.62 -0.59 -1.74
CA VAL A 106 -15.47 -1.74 -1.47
C VAL A 106 -16.68 -1.71 -2.39
N ASP A 107 -16.93 -2.81 -3.11
CA ASP A 107 -18.17 -3.00 -3.87
C ASP A 107 -19.38 -3.07 -2.91
N MET A 108 -20.24 -2.06 -2.97
CA MET A 108 -21.42 -1.93 -2.12
C MET A 108 -22.61 -2.74 -2.64
N ASN A 109 -22.58 -3.18 -3.89
CA ASN A 109 -23.67 -3.91 -4.52
C ASN A 109 -23.65 -5.41 -4.18
N ASN A 110 -22.52 -5.91 -3.65
CA ASN A 110 -22.36 -7.31 -3.28
C ASN A 110 -22.04 -7.46 -1.76
N PRO A 111 -22.95 -8.00 -0.93
CA PRO A 111 -22.73 -8.09 0.52
C PRO A 111 -21.58 -9.03 0.91
N VAL A 112 -21.31 -10.08 0.13
CA VAL A 112 -20.17 -11.00 0.36
C VAL A 112 -18.86 -10.28 0.04
N SER A 113 -18.81 -9.59 -1.10
CA SER A 113 -17.68 -8.74 -1.48
C SER A 113 -17.40 -7.69 -0.41
N LYS A 114 -18.45 -6.99 0.04
CA LYS A 114 -18.39 -6.02 1.13
C LYS A 114 -17.81 -6.63 2.41
N PHE A 115 -18.28 -7.81 2.82
CA PHE A 115 -17.76 -8.50 4.00
C PHE A 115 -16.27 -8.86 3.86
N LEU A 116 -15.88 -9.47 2.74
CA LEU A 116 -14.48 -9.89 2.49
C LEU A 116 -13.55 -8.69 2.42
N HIS A 117 -13.94 -7.64 1.70
CA HIS A 117 -13.14 -6.43 1.61
C HIS A 117 -13.03 -5.78 2.98
N MET A 118 -14.10 -5.62 3.76
CA MET A 118 -14.05 -4.96 5.06
C MET A 118 -13.17 -5.66 6.12
N ASN A 119 -13.01 -6.98 6.01
CA ASN A 119 -12.35 -7.78 7.05
C ASN A 119 -11.01 -8.38 6.63
N VAL A 120 -10.78 -8.60 5.33
CA VAL A 120 -9.65 -9.41 4.85
C VAL A 120 -8.85 -8.72 3.76
N LEU A 121 -9.51 -8.01 2.83
CA LEU A 121 -8.86 -7.50 1.61
C LEU A 121 -8.68 -5.98 1.59
N ARG A 122 -8.54 -5.32 2.74
CA ARG A 122 -8.32 -3.85 2.85
C ARG A 122 -6.84 -3.47 2.72
N PHE A 123 -6.21 -3.71 1.58
CA PHE A 123 -4.78 -3.41 1.46
C PHE A 123 -4.49 -2.00 0.94
N GLY A 124 -5.37 -1.44 0.11
CA GLY A 124 -5.15 -0.15 -0.54
C GLY A 124 -4.12 -0.25 -1.67
N HIS A 125 -3.64 0.90 -2.13
CA HIS A 125 -2.59 1.04 -3.13
C HIS A 125 -1.52 2.00 -2.63
N ILE A 126 -0.27 1.85 -3.08
CA ILE A 126 0.82 2.74 -2.69
C ILE A 126 1.53 3.32 -3.91
N ALA A 127 1.92 4.58 -3.80
CA ALA A 127 2.83 5.28 -4.69
C ALA A 127 3.84 6.10 -3.87
N ILE A 128 4.86 6.63 -4.53
CA ILE A 128 5.83 7.54 -3.87
C ILE A 128 6.02 8.77 -4.73
N ARG A 129 5.82 9.94 -4.13
CA ARG A 129 6.32 11.21 -4.64
C ARG A 129 7.72 11.47 -4.08
N TYR A 130 8.66 11.92 -4.90
CA TYR A 130 9.98 12.32 -4.43
C TYR A 130 10.57 13.43 -5.28
N THR A 131 11.52 14.16 -4.69
CA THR A 131 12.24 15.27 -5.33
C THR A 131 13.70 14.87 -5.54
N THR A 132 14.16 14.81 -6.78
CA THR A 132 15.56 14.48 -7.12
C THR A 132 16.46 15.70 -7.04
N SER A 133 17.77 15.49 -7.11
CA SER A 133 18.79 16.56 -7.05
C SER A 133 18.68 17.61 -8.16
N ASP A 134 18.02 17.31 -9.27
CA ASP A 134 17.67 18.27 -10.33
C ASP A 134 16.47 19.19 -9.98
N GLY A 135 15.89 19.03 -8.79
CA GLY A 135 14.72 19.78 -8.32
C GLY A 135 13.38 19.31 -8.88
N LYS A 136 13.35 18.28 -9.74
CA LYS A 136 12.11 17.76 -10.31
C LYS A 136 11.40 16.83 -9.33
N GLN A 137 10.09 17.03 -9.21
CA GLN A 137 9.23 16.12 -8.47
C GLN A 137 8.63 15.08 -9.42
N ARG A 138 8.56 13.84 -8.96
CA ARG A 138 7.93 12.73 -9.70
C ARG A 138 7.11 11.90 -8.74
N VAL A 139 6.00 11.34 -9.21
CA VAL A 139 5.29 10.25 -8.57
C VAL A 139 5.64 8.96 -9.29
N MET A 140 6.29 8.03 -8.59
CA MET A 140 6.44 6.67 -9.04
C MET A 140 5.21 5.87 -8.63
N ASN A 141 4.54 5.28 -9.61
CA ASN A 141 3.37 4.45 -9.43
C ASN A 141 3.60 3.06 -10.05
N ILE A 142 3.26 2.01 -9.30
CA ILE A 142 3.24 0.65 -9.82
C ILE A 142 1.92 0.41 -10.55
N MET A 143 2.00 0.08 -11.83
CA MET A 143 0.84 -0.22 -12.67
C MET A 143 0.41 -1.66 -12.42
N GLY A 144 -0.89 -1.85 -12.15
CA GLY A 144 -1.49 -3.18 -12.02
C GLY A 144 -2.09 -3.70 -13.32
N ASP A 145 -2.39 -2.78 -14.24
CA ASP A 145 -3.03 -3.06 -15.51
C ASP A 145 -2.01 -3.00 -16.65
N PHE A 146 -1.72 -4.16 -17.22
CA PHE A 146 -0.83 -4.35 -18.38
C PHE A 146 -1.62 -4.62 -19.67
N THR A 147 -2.91 -4.29 -19.70
CA THR A 147 -3.72 -4.46 -20.91
C THR A 147 -3.39 -3.42 -21.98
N GLN A 148 -2.72 -2.32 -21.62
CA GLN A 148 -2.21 -1.35 -22.58
C GLN A 148 -0.89 -1.87 -23.18
N PRO A 149 -0.73 -1.86 -24.52
CA PRO A 149 0.47 -2.42 -25.18
C PRO A 149 1.79 -1.78 -24.74
N ASP A 150 1.72 -0.55 -24.25
CA ASP A 150 2.82 0.30 -23.81
C ASP A 150 2.88 0.46 -22.28
N ALA A 151 2.06 -0.27 -21.52
CA ALA A 151 2.11 -0.21 -20.06
C ALA A 151 3.39 -0.86 -19.52
N THR A 152 4.22 -0.04 -18.90
CA THR A 152 5.35 -0.47 -18.09
C THR A 152 4.90 -0.78 -16.66
N LEU A 153 5.69 -1.58 -15.92
CA LEU A 153 5.40 -1.86 -14.51
C LEU A 153 5.42 -0.59 -13.66
N ILE A 154 6.32 0.35 -14.01
CA ILE A 154 6.49 1.62 -13.32
C ILE A 154 6.08 2.75 -14.26
N ASN A 155 5.14 3.57 -13.79
CA ASN A 155 4.77 4.82 -14.41
C ASN A 155 5.32 5.99 -13.57
N PHE A 156 6.02 6.92 -14.21
CA PHE A 156 6.44 8.18 -13.60
C PHE A 156 5.48 9.29 -14.03
N VAL A 157 4.82 9.90 -13.05
CA VAL A 157 3.74 10.87 -13.27
C VAL A 157 4.07 12.18 -12.56
N ASP A 158 3.68 13.31 -13.16
CA ASP A 158 3.77 14.60 -12.49
C ASP A 158 2.81 14.64 -11.28
N PRO A 159 3.24 15.13 -10.09
CA PRO A 159 2.41 15.09 -8.90
C PRO A 159 1.01 15.71 -9.06
N PRO A 160 0.84 16.88 -9.72
CA PRO A 160 -0.49 17.44 -9.93
C PRO A 160 -1.39 16.50 -10.72
N ASP A 161 -0.86 15.82 -11.74
CA ASP A 161 -1.61 14.87 -12.56
C ASP A 161 -1.97 13.59 -11.80
N TYR A 162 -1.10 13.09 -10.94
CA TYR A 162 -1.39 11.89 -10.16
C TYR A 162 -2.54 12.11 -9.16
N PHE A 163 -2.54 13.27 -8.48
CA PHE A 163 -3.53 13.58 -7.45
C PHE A 163 -4.82 14.16 -8.02
N TYR A 164 -4.71 15.06 -9.00
CA TYR A 164 -5.82 15.87 -9.52
C TYR A 164 -5.98 15.78 -11.04
N GLY A 165 -5.32 14.82 -11.70
CA GLY A 165 -5.57 14.50 -13.08
C GLY A 165 -6.89 13.75 -13.26
N THR A 166 -7.54 13.99 -14.39
CA THR A 166 -8.79 13.33 -14.80
C THR A 166 -8.59 12.35 -15.95
N ASP A 167 -7.34 12.15 -16.40
CA ASP A 167 -7.00 11.13 -17.39
C ASP A 167 -6.75 9.79 -16.66
N PRO A 168 -7.59 8.76 -16.90
CA PRO A 168 -7.42 7.45 -16.27
C PRO A 168 -6.13 6.72 -16.67
N LYS A 169 -5.48 7.11 -17.77
CA LYS A 169 -4.17 6.56 -18.17
C LYS A 169 -3.05 7.06 -17.25
N ILE A 170 -3.17 8.30 -16.79
CA ILE A 170 -2.17 8.96 -15.95
C ILE A 170 -2.46 8.66 -14.47
N ALA A 171 -3.71 8.87 -14.05
CA ALA A 171 -4.16 8.64 -12.68
C ALA A 171 -4.97 7.34 -12.60
N GLN A 172 -4.33 6.18 -12.75
CA GLN A 172 -5.02 4.87 -12.69
C GLN A 172 -5.81 4.63 -11.40
N GLN A 173 -5.42 5.29 -10.30
CA GLN A 173 -6.15 5.19 -9.04
C GLN A 173 -7.35 6.15 -8.94
N GLY A 174 -7.52 7.01 -9.94
CA GLY A 174 -8.62 7.96 -10.07
C GLY A 174 -8.43 9.29 -9.34
N GLY A 175 -7.23 9.55 -8.83
CA GLY A 175 -6.93 10.74 -8.04
C GLY A 175 -7.82 10.88 -6.80
N VAL A 176 -7.88 12.09 -6.27
CA VAL A 176 -8.79 12.46 -5.18
C VAL A 176 -10.26 12.48 -5.61
N TYR A 177 -10.54 12.36 -6.91
CA TYR A 177 -11.92 12.29 -7.44
C TYR A 177 -12.59 10.94 -7.18
N SER A 178 -11.80 9.91 -6.82
CA SER A 178 -12.34 8.56 -6.59
C SER A 178 -12.32 8.12 -5.14
N ARG A 179 -11.39 8.66 -4.35
CA ARG A 179 -11.10 8.19 -2.99
C ARG A 179 -10.07 9.10 -2.30
N PRO A 180 -10.05 9.09 -0.96
CA PRO A 180 -9.07 9.85 -0.20
C PRO A 180 -7.67 9.25 -0.31
N PHE A 181 -6.66 10.11 -0.25
CA PHE A 181 -5.25 9.72 -0.14
C PHE A 181 -4.67 10.16 1.20
N VAL A 182 -3.66 9.43 1.65
CA VAL A 182 -2.85 9.76 2.83
C VAL A 182 -1.40 9.82 2.40
N GLY A 183 -0.76 10.97 2.55
CA GLY A 183 0.68 11.15 2.34
C GLY A 183 1.43 11.20 3.68
N VAL A 184 2.52 10.44 3.80
CA VAL A 184 3.55 10.68 4.84
C VAL A 184 4.77 11.27 4.16
N ARG A 185 5.03 12.53 4.46
CA ARG A 185 6.14 13.34 3.93
C ARG A 185 7.36 13.24 4.84
N ILE A 186 8.52 13.02 4.24
CA ILE A 186 9.84 13.19 4.84
C ILE A 186 10.47 14.43 4.21
N GLU A 187 10.63 15.49 5.01
CA GLU A 187 11.08 16.78 4.49
C GLU A 187 12.57 16.77 4.14
N ASN A 188 13.38 16.01 4.90
CA ASN A 188 14.81 15.85 4.68
C ASN A 188 15.19 14.36 4.76
N ALA A 189 15.44 13.75 3.62
CA ALA A 189 16.02 12.44 3.48
C ALA A 189 17.56 12.51 3.55
N ALA A 190 18.22 11.35 3.67
CA ALA A 190 19.68 11.31 3.54
C ALA A 190 20.11 11.84 2.16
N PRO A 191 21.26 12.56 2.07
CA PRO A 191 21.74 13.06 0.78
C PRO A 191 21.82 11.94 -0.27
N ARG A 192 21.36 12.23 -1.49
CA ARG A 192 21.31 11.28 -2.63
C ARG A 192 20.36 10.09 -2.46
N ALA A 193 19.62 9.97 -1.36
CA ALA A 193 18.65 8.89 -1.19
C ALA A 193 17.56 8.96 -2.27
N THR A 194 17.09 10.15 -2.63
CA THR A 194 16.08 10.33 -3.69
C THR A 194 16.60 10.04 -5.08
N ASP A 195 17.87 10.35 -5.38
CA ASP A 195 18.50 9.99 -6.66
C ASP A 195 18.72 8.47 -6.76
N ALA A 196 19.16 7.83 -5.67
CA ALA A 196 19.29 6.37 -5.59
C ALA A 196 17.93 5.68 -5.76
N LEU A 197 16.88 6.26 -5.16
CA LEU A 197 15.51 5.78 -5.28
C LEU A 197 15.01 5.89 -6.72
N HIS A 198 15.28 7.02 -7.37
CA HIS A 198 14.95 7.23 -8.77
C HIS A 198 15.65 6.21 -9.68
N ALA A 199 16.97 6.06 -9.54
CA ALA A 199 17.76 5.11 -10.32
C ALA A 199 17.29 3.66 -10.14
N TYR A 200 16.91 3.28 -8.91
CA TYR A 200 16.32 1.97 -8.64
C TYR A 200 15.03 1.77 -9.46
N TYR A 201 14.10 2.74 -9.43
CA TYR A 201 12.84 2.62 -10.16
C TYR A 201 13.01 2.70 -11.67
N GLU A 202 13.94 3.51 -12.20
CA GLU A 202 14.26 3.50 -13.63
C GLU A 202 14.79 2.12 -14.06
N ALA A 203 15.67 1.50 -13.27
CA ALA A 203 16.19 0.17 -13.56
C ALA A 203 15.06 -0.88 -13.58
N VAL A 204 14.13 -0.83 -12.63
CA VAL A 204 12.95 -1.72 -12.61
C VAL A 204 12.03 -1.45 -13.81
N SER A 205 11.82 -0.17 -14.19
CA SER A 205 11.02 0.20 -15.37
C SER A 205 11.61 -0.40 -16.65
N ARG A 206 12.91 -0.16 -16.90
CA ARG A 206 13.62 -0.68 -18.09
C ARG A 206 13.62 -2.21 -18.12
N ALA A 207 13.82 -2.86 -16.98
CA ALA A 207 13.76 -4.31 -16.90
C ALA A 207 12.36 -4.85 -17.27
N SER A 208 11.29 -4.11 -16.96
CA SER A 208 9.93 -4.48 -17.34
C SER A 208 9.63 -4.30 -18.83
N GLU A 209 10.23 -3.31 -19.48
CA GLU A 209 10.12 -3.05 -20.93
C GLU A 209 10.81 -4.13 -21.76
N ILE A 210 12.03 -4.50 -21.40
CA ILE A 210 12.77 -5.57 -22.11
C ILE A 210 11.99 -6.88 -22.09
N GLY A 211 11.20 -7.11 -21.02
CA GLY A 211 10.38 -8.29 -20.92
C GLY A 211 9.11 -8.28 -21.77
N SER A 212 8.59 -7.11 -22.14
CA SER A 212 7.38 -7.02 -22.96
C SER A 212 7.67 -7.14 -24.45
N THR A 213 8.87 -6.74 -24.91
CA THR A 213 9.26 -6.78 -26.34
C THR A 213 9.77 -8.14 -26.82
N GLY A 214 9.38 -9.25 -26.17
CA GLY A 214 9.84 -10.61 -26.46
C GLY A 214 9.44 -11.20 -27.82
N GLU A 215 8.92 -10.39 -28.76
CA GLU A 215 8.95 -10.72 -30.18
C GLU A 215 10.32 -10.31 -30.73
N GLY A 216 11.22 -11.29 -30.84
CA GLY A 216 12.55 -11.10 -31.38
C GLY A 216 12.54 -10.65 -32.84
N ASP A 217 12.79 -9.37 -33.07
CA ASP A 217 13.36 -8.92 -34.33
C ASP A 217 14.87 -9.22 -34.30
N HIS A 218 15.24 -10.40 -34.78
CA HIS A 218 16.63 -10.82 -34.93
C HIS A 218 17.32 -10.04 -36.06
N SER A 219 17.58 -8.75 -35.87
CA SER A 219 18.40 -7.98 -36.82
C SER A 219 19.04 -6.70 -36.26
N VAL A 220 19.57 -6.69 -35.03
CA VAL A 220 20.48 -5.58 -34.62
C VAL A 220 21.75 -6.10 -33.97
N SER A 221 22.81 -6.18 -34.78
CA SER A 221 24.21 -6.26 -34.34
C SER A 221 24.69 -4.87 -33.90
N GLY A 222 24.99 -4.68 -32.61
CA GLY A 222 25.55 -3.42 -32.13
C GLY A 222 25.79 -3.47 -30.63
N ALA A 223 27.01 -3.86 -30.25
CA ALA A 223 27.45 -4.03 -28.87
C ALA A 223 27.37 -2.74 -28.03
N THR A 224 27.05 -2.86 -26.74
CA THR A 224 27.64 -1.99 -25.70
C THR A 224 28.03 -2.82 -24.46
N PRO A 225 29.10 -2.42 -23.72
CA PRO A 225 29.68 -3.24 -22.67
C PRO A 225 29.37 -2.69 -21.27
N TYR A 226 28.57 -3.41 -20.48
CA TYR A 226 28.60 -3.33 -19.01
C TYR A 226 28.27 -4.69 -18.42
N ASP A 227 29.32 -5.47 -18.15
CA ASP A 227 29.25 -6.68 -17.32
C ASP A 227 29.04 -6.29 -15.86
N VAL A 228 27.85 -6.59 -15.32
CA VAL A 228 27.62 -6.59 -13.88
C VAL A 228 27.89 -8.00 -13.35
N VAL A 229 28.90 -8.05 -12.49
CA VAL A 229 29.46 -9.22 -11.82
C VAL A 229 28.45 -9.84 -10.84
N GLY A 230 28.11 -11.11 -11.09
CA GLY A 230 28.05 -12.18 -10.09
C GLY A 230 26.84 -12.31 -9.15
N ALA A 231 25.97 -13.28 -9.43
CA ALA A 231 25.27 -14.07 -8.40
C ALA A 231 24.95 -15.49 -8.91
N PRO A 232 25.13 -16.56 -8.10
CA PRO A 232 25.03 -17.94 -8.57
C PRO A 232 23.63 -18.56 -8.38
N GLY A 233 23.29 -19.48 -9.29
CA GLY A 233 22.74 -20.79 -8.91
C GLY A 233 21.23 -20.95 -8.77
N SER A 234 20.60 -21.36 -9.87
CA SER A 234 19.48 -22.31 -10.05
C SER A 234 18.55 -22.65 -8.87
N ALA A 235 17.24 -22.54 -9.08
CA ALA A 235 16.29 -23.61 -8.73
C ALA A 235 14.86 -23.34 -9.24
N LYS A 236 14.57 -23.82 -10.47
CA LYS A 236 13.24 -24.13 -11.05
C LYS A 236 12.20 -22.99 -10.96
N ARG A 237 11.01 -23.18 -11.55
CA ARG A 237 9.69 -22.70 -11.05
C ARG A 237 8.87 -21.95 -12.09
N GLY A 238 7.59 -22.28 -12.05
CA GLY A 238 6.52 -21.56 -12.70
C GLY A 238 5.39 -21.21 -11.73
N ALA A 239 4.58 -20.24 -12.18
CA ALA A 239 3.24 -19.82 -11.74
C ALA A 239 3.12 -19.26 -10.32
N ALA A 240 3.10 -17.93 -10.13
CA ALA A 240 2.79 -17.29 -8.85
C ALA A 240 2.20 -15.86 -9.02
N ARG A 241 0.96 -15.71 -9.47
CA ARG A 241 0.21 -14.43 -9.30
C ARG A 241 -0.84 -14.48 -8.18
N PHE A 242 -1.15 -15.67 -7.64
CA PHE A 242 -2.04 -15.83 -6.47
C PHE A 242 -1.50 -16.74 -5.35
N GLN A 243 -0.31 -17.32 -5.53
CA GLN A 243 0.25 -18.29 -4.58
C GLN A 243 0.48 -17.72 -3.18
N LEU A 244 0.79 -16.44 -3.00
CA LEU A 244 1.02 -15.92 -1.65
C LEU A 244 -0.30 -15.86 -0.85
N VAL A 245 -1.39 -15.43 -1.47
CA VAL A 245 -2.72 -15.37 -0.83
C VAL A 245 -3.26 -16.79 -0.61
N GLU A 246 -3.15 -17.66 -1.61
CA GLU A 246 -3.50 -19.08 -1.52
C GLU A 246 -2.70 -19.81 -0.42
N VAL A 247 -1.39 -19.59 -0.35
CA VAL A 247 -0.50 -20.20 0.66
C VAL A 247 -0.82 -19.66 2.05
N GLN A 248 -1.12 -18.36 2.18
CA GLN A 248 -1.50 -17.77 3.47
C GLN A 248 -2.87 -18.28 3.93
N PHE A 249 -3.86 -18.39 3.04
CA PHE A 249 -5.17 -18.99 3.37
C PHE A 249 -5.07 -20.48 3.66
N SER A 250 -4.31 -21.24 2.88
CA SER A 250 -4.08 -22.68 3.10
C SER A 250 -3.31 -22.92 4.40
N ARG A 251 -2.37 -22.04 4.78
CA ARG A 251 -1.65 -22.12 6.06
C ARG A 251 -2.54 -21.73 7.24
N LEU A 252 -3.38 -20.71 7.07
CA LEU A 252 -4.36 -20.30 8.07
C LEU A 252 -5.45 -21.37 8.28
N ALA A 253 -5.89 -22.03 7.20
CA ALA A 253 -6.83 -23.14 7.24
C ALA A 253 -6.30 -24.33 8.06
N ARG A 254 -5.00 -24.63 7.97
CA ARG A 254 -4.36 -25.72 8.74
C ARG A 254 -4.36 -25.51 10.26
N VAL A 255 -4.51 -24.28 10.73
CA VAL A 255 -4.45 -23.94 12.17
C VAL A 255 -5.81 -23.61 12.76
N LEU A 256 -6.88 -23.59 11.96
CA LEU A 256 -8.23 -23.31 12.42
C LEU A 256 -9.05 -24.61 12.58
N PRO A 257 -9.96 -24.68 13.55
CA PRO A 257 -10.84 -25.83 13.72
C PRO A 257 -12.00 -25.80 12.71
N ALA A 258 -12.58 -26.96 12.42
CA ALA A 258 -13.80 -27.07 11.63
C ALA A 258 -14.96 -26.26 12.25
N PRO A 259 -15.79 -25.57 11.42
CA PRO A 259 -15.82 -25.61 9.95
C PRO A 259 -14.97 -24.53 9.25
N PHE A 260 -14.17 -23.76 9.99
CA PHE A 260 -13.48 -22.57 9.44
C PHE A 260 -12.32 -22.95 8.52
N ASP A 261 -11.62 -24.06 8.81
CA ASP A 261 -10.62 -24.64 7.93
C ASP A 261 -11.19 -24.93 6.54
N LYS A 262 -12.34 -25.61 6.48
CA LYS A 262 -13.02 -25.98 5.24
C LYS A 262 -13.41 -24.75 4.43
N PHE A 263 -13.97 -23.73 5.08
CA PHE A 263 -14.30 -22.47 4.40
C PHE A 263 -13.06 -21.80 3.77
N LEU A 264 -11.93 -21.77 4.48
CA LEU A 264 -10.69 -21.17 3.94
C LEU A 264 -10.04 -22.04 2.87
N TYR A 265 -10.15 -23.37 2.95
CA TYR A 265 -9.77 -24.27 1.86
C TYR A 265 -10.65 -24.06 0.62
N ASP A 266 -11.98 -23.98 0.79
CA ASP A 266 -12.92 -23.71 -0.30
C ASP A 266 -12.63 -22.35 -0.97
N VAL A 267 -12.26 -21.32 -0.19
CA VAL A 267 -11.82 -20.01 -0.71
C VAL A 267 -10.48 -20.10 -1.42
N ALA A 268 -9.49 -20.82 -0.87
CA ALA A 268 -8.19 -21.00 -1.49
C ALA A 268 -8.29 -21.80 -2.80
N ASP A 269 -9.11 -22.85 -2.82
CA ASP A 269 -9.38 -23.67 -4.01
C ASP A 269 -10.18 -22.88 -5.05
N TRP A 270 -11.14 -22.05 -4.65
CA TRP A 270 -11.84 -21.14 -5.58
C TRP A 270 -10.91 -20.11 -6.23
N ILE A 271 -9.96 -19.56 -5.46
CA ILE A 271 -8.91 -18.68 -5.99
C ILE A 271 -8.02 -19.45 -6.97
N ARG A 272 -7.64 -20.69 -6.62
CA ARG A 272 -6.82 -21.58 -7.46
C ARG A 272 -7.52 -21.90 -8.78
N ASP A 273 -8.78 -22.31 -8.75
CA ASP A 273 -9.58 -22.64 -9.93
C ASP A 273 -9.73 -21.43 -10.88
N LYS A 274 -9.86 -20.21 -10.32
CA LYS A 274 -9.91 -18.98 -11.13
C LYS A 274 -8.56 -18.63 -11.74
N ASP A 275 -7.46 -18.92 -11.06
CA ASP A 275 -6.11 -18.76 -11.60
C ASP A 275 -5.82 -19.83 -12.66
N ASP A 276 -6.21 -21.08 -12.42
CA ASP A 276 -6.06 -22.20 -13.36
C ASP A 276 -6.91 -21.98 -14.63
N GLN A 277 -8.15 -21.46 -14.54
CA GLN A 277 -8.92 -21.06 -15.73
C GLN A 277 -8.23 -19.97 -16.56
N ARG A 278 -7.64 -18.96 -15.90
CA ARG A 278 -6.91 -17.87 -16.57
C ARG A 278 -5.58 -18.37 -17.15
N ARG A 279 -4.91 -19.28 -16.45
CA ARG A 279 -3.70 -19.97 -16.88
C ARG A 279 -3.96 -20.87 -18.07
N GLU A 280 -5.02 -21.66 -18.08
CA GLU A 280 -5.45 -22.49 -19.21
C GLU A 280 -5.76 -21.62 -20.43
N SER A 281 -6.47 -20.49 -20.24
CA SER A 281 -6.75 -19.53 -21.31
C SER A 281 -5.46 -18.92 -21.88
N PHE A 282 -4.53 -18.55 -21.00
CA PHE A 282 -3.22 -18.01 -21.39
C PHE A 282 -2.36 -19.07 -22.09
N LEU A 283 -2.27 -20.30 -21.55
CA LEU A 283 -1.51 -21.42 -22.13
C LEU A 283 -2.09 -21.87 -23.47
N ALA A 284 -3.41 -21.81 -23.66
CA ALA A 284 -4.04 -22.05 -24.95
C ALA A 284 -3.59 -21.00 -25.99
N THR A 285 -3.52 -19.72 -25.60
CA THR A 285 -2.96 -18.65 -26.43
C THR A 285 -1.47 -18.88 -26.70
N THR A 286 -0.67 -19.25 -25.70
CA THR A 286 0.77 -19.50 -25.87
C THR A 286 1.04 -20.73 -26.72
N LYS A 287 0.22 -21.78 -26.61
CA LYS A 287 0.31 -22.98 -27.43
C LYS A 287 -0.05 -22.69 -28.89
N SER A 288 -1.07 -21.85 -29.13
CA SER A 288 -1.41 -21.37 -30.47
C SER A 288 -0.28 -20.55 -31.10
N ILE A 289 0.43 -19.74 -30.31
CA ILE A 289 1.60 -18.96 -30.75
C ILE A 289 2.78 -19.90 -31.05
N ASN A 290 3.05 -20.87 -30.17
CA ASN A 290 4.13 -21.84 -30.37
C ASN A 290 3.88 -22.78 -31.56
N GLU A 291 2.64 -23.21 -31.82
CA GLU A 291 2.30 -24.00 -33.00
C GLU A 291 2.44 -23.19 -34.30
N PHE A 292 2.08 -21.90 -34.27
CA PHE A 292 2.29 -20.97 -35.38
C PHE A 292 3.79 -20.77 -35.67
N VAL A 293 4.61 -20.58 -34.64
CA VAL A 293 6.07 -20.45 -34.74
C VAL A 293 6.69 -21.76 -35.23
N ARG A 294 6.24 -22.92 -34.73
CA ARG A 294 6.76 -24.23 -35.17
C ARG A 294 6.43 -24.55 -36.63
N GLN A 295 5.27 -24.11 -37.12
CA GLN A 295 4.90 -24.23 -38.54
C GLN A 295 5.76 -23.36 -39.45
N GLN A 296 6.28 -22.23 -38.95
CA GLN A 296 7.27 -21.40 -39.65
C GLN A 296 8.66 -22.03 -39.61
N ASP A 297 9.05 -22.66 -38.49
CA ASP A 297 10.39 -23.19 -38.24
C ASP A 297 10.69 -24.50 -39.02
N GLU A 298 9.68 -25.30 -39.37
CA GLU A 298 9.86 -26.49 -40.24
C GLU A 298 10.34 -26.13 -41.67
N THR A 299 10.37 -24.84 -42.03
CA THR A 299 10.94 -24.36 -43.30
C THR A 299 12.40 -23.92 -43.24
N PHE A 300 13.05 -23.92 -42.07
CA PHE A 300 14.43 -23.44 -41.93
C PHE A 300 15.33 -24.49 -41.27
N THR A 301 16.18 -25.15 -42.07
CA THR A 301 17.12 -26.18 -41.59
C THR A 301 18.48 -25.57 -41.24
N GLY A 302 18.96 -25.76 -40.00
CA GLY A 302 20.39 -25.56 -39.69
C GLY A 302 20.81 -25.31 -38.24
N GLY A 303 20.94 -26.37 -37.43
CA GLY A 303 22.18 -26.66 -36.67
C GLY A 303 22.70 -25.75 -35.54
N LYS A 304 22.02 -24.69 -35.09
CA LYS A 304 22.52 -23.79 -34.01
C LYS A 304 21.59 -23.68 -32.77
N VAL A 305 20.73 -24.67 -32.56
CA VAL A 305 19.51 -24.51 -31.73
C VAL A 305 19.70 -24.76 -30.23
N MET A 306 20.73 -25.49 -29.79
CA MET A 306 20.83 -25.88 -28.36
C MET A 306 21.39 -24.78 -27.42
N GLU A 307 22.32 -23.93 -27.85
CA GLU A 307 22.82 -22.83 -27.00
C GLU A 307 21.85 -21.65 -26.91
N MET A 308 20.99 -21.45 -27.93
CA MET A 308 19.98 -20.40 -27.95
C MET A 308 18.79 -20.71 -27.03
N SER A 309 18.55 -22.00 -26.75
CA SER A 309 17.49 -22.47 -25.85
C SER A 309 17.71 -22.05 -24.39
N ASP A 310 18.96 -22.04 -23.92
CA ASP A 310 19.25 -21.77 -22.51
C ASP A 310 19.24 -20.26 -22.19
N ASP A 311 19.78 -19.40 -23.07
CA ASP A 311 19.69 -17.94 -22.94
C ASP A 311 18.23 -17.44 -23.13
N MET A 312 17.47 -18.04 -24.05
CA MET A 312 16.06 -17.71 -24.23
C MET A 312 15.21 -18.17 -23.03
N ASN A 313 15.51 -19.34 -22.45
CA ASN A 313 14.88 -19.78 -21.21
C ASN A 313 15.25 -18.88 -20.02
N GLU A 314 16.47 -18.36 -19.93
CA GLU A 314 16.90 -17.44 -18.88
C GLU A 314 16.17 -16.09 -18.98
N ARG A 315 16.06 -15.53 -20.19
CA ARG A 315 15.35 -14.27 -20.46
C ARG A 315 13.85 -14.39 -20.22
N VAL A 316 13.20 -15.44 -20.72
CA VAL A 316 11.78 -15.72 -20.48
C VAL A 316 11.48 -15.83 -18.97
N MET A 317 12.42 -16.32 -18.17
CA MET A 317 12.25 -16.46 -16.72
C MET A 317 12.46 -15.15 -15.95
N GLY A 318 13.29 -14.21 -16.45
CA GLY A 318 13.39 -12.84 -15.93
C GLY A 318 12.08 -12.06 -16.08
N VAL A 319 11.45 -12.13 -17.26
CA VAL A 319 10.12 -11.54 -17.55
C VAL A 319 9.05 -12.13 -16.66
N ARG A 320 9.09 -13.45 -16.45
CA ARG A 320 8.12 -14.19 -15.65
C ARG A 320 8.14 -13.80 -14.17
N ASN A 321 9.32 -13.56 -13.59
CA ASN A 321 9.47 -13.09 -12.21
C ASN A 321 8.97 -11.65 -12.02
N ALA A 322 9.22 -10.77 -13.00
CA ALA A 322 8.66 -9.42 -13.02
C ALA A 322 7.12 -9.47 -13.09
N LEU A 323 6.55 -10.38 -13.89
CA LEU A 323 5.10 -10.61 -13.96
C LEU A 323 4.51 -11.23 -12.67
N TYR A 324 5.27 -11.98 -11.87
CA TYR A 324 4.78 -12.53 -10.59
C TYR A 324 4.76 -11.53 -9.43
N GLN A 325 5.68 -10.58 -9.43
CA GLN A 325 5.63 -9.44 -8.51
C GLN A 325 4.71 -8.33 -9.04
N SER A 326 4.36 -8.33 -10.34
CA SER A 326 3.40 -7.40 -10.91
C SER A 326 1.99 -7.67 -10.33
N GLY A 327 1.61 -6.83 -9.38
CA GLY A 327 0.37 -6.98 -8.59
C GLY A 327 0.55 -6.62 -7.11
N ASN A 328 1.80 -6.62 -6.59
CA ASN A 328 2.08 -6.14 -5.24
C ASN A 328 2.80 -4.79 -5.27
N CYS A 329 2.04 -3.71 -5.42
CA CYS A 329 2.58 -2.34 -5.40
C CYS A 329 3.40 -2.05 -4.14
N ALA A 330 3.02 -2.61 -2.99
CA ALA A 330 3.74 -2.45 -1.74
C ALA A 330 5.15 -3.04 -1.79
N GLN A 331 5.31 -4.24 -2.35
CA GLN A 331 6.60 -4.91 -2.42
C GLN A 331 7.61 -4.11 -3.26
N TRP A 332 7.23 -3.68 -4.46
CA TRP A 332 8.11 -2.90 -5.34
C TRP A 332 8.46 -1.53 -4.74
N THR A 333 7.44 -0.87 -4.21
CA THR A 333 7.57 0.45 -3.59
C THR A 333 8.50 0.39 -2.39
N SER A 334 8.25 -0.54 -1.47
CA SER A 334 9.09 -0.73 -0.29
C SER A 334 10.50 -1.25 -0.61
N GLY A 335 10.69 -2.01 -1.71
CA GLY A 335 12.02 -2.43 -2.17
C GLY A 335 12.92 -1.25 -2.52
N GLY A 336 12.39 -0.21 -3.18
CA GLY A 336 13.15 1.03 -3.45
C GLY A 336 13.48 1.81 -2.16
N LEU A 337 12.54 1.89 -1.21
CA LEU A 337 12.77 2.53 0.08
C LEU A 337 13.82 1.77 0.92
N GLU A 338 13.79 0.44 0.90
CA GLU A 338 14.79 -0.42 1.56
C GLU A 338 16.17 -0.26 0.90
N PHE A 339 16.23 -0.27 -0.43
CA PHE A 339 17.47 -0.05 -1.20
C PHE A 339 18.16 1.26 -0.81
N CYS A 340 17.40 2.31 -0.52
CA CYS A 340 17.92 3.61 -0.11
C CYS A 340 18.11 3.76 1.41
N GLY A 341 17.88 2.70 2.20
CA GLY A 341 18.04 2.70 3.65
C GLY A 341 17.00 3.54 4.41
N LEU A 342 15.86 3.88 3.79
CA LEU A 342 14.80 4.67 4.42
C LEU A 342 13.89 3.81 5.30
N ILE A 343 13.74 2.54 4.95
CA ILE A 343 13.11 1.52 5.79
C ILE A 343 14.04 0.33 5.91
N ARG A 344 13.89 -0.45 6.99
CA ARG A 344 14.79 -1.58 7.27
C ARG A 344 14.53 -2.81 6.40
N ARG A 345 13.30 -2.98 5.90
CA ARG A 345 12.81 -4.17 5.18
C ARG A 345 11.67 -3.79 4.26
N ALA A 346 11.60 -4.42 3.08
CA ALA A 346 10.43 -4.37 2.22
C ALA A 346 9.17 -4.88 2.96
N ARG A 347 8.01 -4.35 2.58
CA ARG A 347 6.69 -4.63 3.15
C ARG A 347 5.71 -5.05 2.07
N LEU A 348 4.83 -5.97 2.44
CA LEU A 348 3.76 -6.49 1.56
C LEU A 348 2.44 -5.73 1.70
N PHE A 349 2.33 -4.86 2.70
CA PHE A 349 1.11 -4.12 3.01
C PHE A 349 1.36 -2.62 2.82
N PRO A 350 0.62 -1.94 1.92
CA PRO A 350 0.80 -0.51 1.64
C PRO A 350 0.90 0.36 2.89
N LYS A 351 -0.08 0.25 3.79
CA LYS A 351 -0.13 1.07 4.99
C LYS A 351 1.01 0.76 5.98
N ALA A 352 1.55 -0.46 6.00
CA ALA A 352 2.71 -0.76 6.84
C ALA A 352 3.94 0.09 6.47
N ILE A 353 4.14 0.37 5.18
CA ILE A 353 5.23 1.24 4.70
C ILE A 353 5.06 2.64 5.31
N LEU A 354 3.85 3.17 5.22
CA LEU A 354 3.49 4.51 5.68
C LEU A 354 3.66 4.66 7.20
N ILE A 355 3.17 3.68 7.99
CA ILE A 355 3.30 3.74 9.45
C ILE A 355 4.74 3.47 9.90
N ASP A 356 5.50 2.61 9.22
CA ASP A 356 6.92 2.38 9.56
C ASP A 356 7.74 3.65 9.37
N LEU A 357 7.57 4.38 8.26
CA LEU A 357 8.24 5.67 8.05
C LEU A 357 7.83 6.72 9.10
N LEU A 358 6.53 6.80 9.39
CA LEU A 358 6.01 7.74 10.39
C LEU A 358 6.57 7.46 11.78
N GLU A 359 6.53 6.19 12.23
CA GLU A 359 7.06 5.80 13.54
C GLU A 359 8.58 5.90 13.59
N ASP A 360 9.31 5.54 12.54
CA ASP A 360 10.78 5.59 12.54
C ASP A 360 11.29 7.03 12.58
N GLU A 361 10.72 7.95 11.81
CA GLU A 361 11.10 9.36 11.87
C GLU A 361 10.70 10.01 13.19
N TYR A 362 9.47 9.78 13.65
CA TYR A 362 8.95 10.44 14.84
C TYR A 362 9.53 9.89 16.14
N LEU A 363 9.66 8.56 16.26
CA LEU A 363 10.02 7.88 17.51
C LEU A 363 11.46 7.38 17.51
N SER A 364 11.87 6.66 16.46
CA SER A 364 13.18 5.99 16.43
C SER A 364 14.32 7.00 16.20
N ASN A 365 14.11 7.96 15.31
CA ASN A 365 15.09 8.98 14.95
C ASN A 365 14.94 10.28 15.76
N ASP A 366 13.87 10.42 16.55
CA ASP A 366 13.54 11.62 17.33
C ASP A 366 13.52 12.90 16.47
N ARG A 367 12.96 12.80 15.24
CA ARG A 367 12.85 13.90 14.27
C ARG A 367 11.38 14.23 13.97
N PRO A 368 10.56 14.64 14.97
CA PRO A 368 9.13 14.90 14.76
C PRO A 368 8.84 16.04 13.79
N ASN A 369 9.78 16.98 13.59
CA ASN A 369 9.64 18.07 12.63
C ASN A 369 10.03 17.68 11.19
N ASN A 370 10.62 16.49 11.00
CA ASN A 370 11.04 16.00 9.70
C ASN A 370 9.95 15.16 9.00
N VAL A 371 8.86 14.85 9.70
CA VAL A 371 7.78 14.01 9.21
C VAL A 371 6.44 14.71 9.35
N ASN A 372 5.68 14.77 8.25
CA ASN A 372 4.35 15.36 8.22
C ASN A 372 3.36 14.40 7.56
N VAL A 373 2.12 14.39 8.05
CA VAL A 373 1.01 13.64 7.46
C VAL A 373 0.10 14.63 6.72
N VAL A 374 -0.17 14.36 5.44
CA VAL A 374 -1.12 15.12 4.63
C VAL A 374 -2.28 14.22 4.27
N TYR A 375 -3.50 14.65 4.56
CA TYR A 375 -4.72 13.93 4.19
C TYR A 375 -5.41 14.65 3.05
N TYR A 376 -5.62 13.97 1.93
CA TYR A 376 -6.31 14.50 0.75
C TYR A 376 -7.72 13.91 0.74
N GLU A 377 -8.73 14.74 0.97
CA GLU A 377 -10.14 14.32 0.98
C GLU A 377 -10.62 13.98 -0.44
N GLU A 378 -11.55 13.04 -0.51
CA GLU A 378 -12.28 12.77 -1.75
C GLU A 378 -13.12 13.99 -2.14
N VAL A 379 -13.16 14.30 -3.43
CA VAL A 379 -14.01 15.37 -3.96
C VAL A 379 -15.46 14.89 -3.98
N GLU A 380 -16.26 15.32 -2.99
CA GLU A 380 -17.62 14.79 -2.77
C GLU A 380 -18.57 14.93 -3.98
N ASP A 381 -18.41 16.01 -4.76
CA ASP A 381 -19.25 16.30 -5.93
C ASP A 381 -18.76 15.59 -7.21
N ALA A 382 -17.61 14.92 -7.16
CA ALA A 382 -17.07 14.24 -8.32
C ALA A 382 -17.86 12.95 -8.61
N PRO A 383 -18.19 12.66 -9.88
CA PRO A 383 -18.72 11.36 -10.26
C PRO A 383 -17.68 10.27 -9.91
N SER A 384 -18.09 9.29 -9.09
CA SER A 384 -17.22 8.15 -8.78
C SER A 384 -16.89 7.36 -10.05
N ILE A 385 -15.60 7.07 -10.26
CA ILE A 385 -15.11 6.22 -11.37
C ILE A 385 -15.67 4.80 -11.29
N TYR A 386 -15.99 4.38 -10.07
CA TYR A 386 -16.47 3.05 -9.79
C TYR A 386 -17.85 3.17 -9.14
N PRO A 387 -18.92 3.43 -9.92
CA PRO A 387 -20.27 3.50 -9.40
C PRO A 387 -20.61 2.28 -8.54
N GLY A 388 -21.09 2.51 -7.32
CA GLY A 388 -21.37 1.45 -6.36
C GLY A 388 -20.17 0.99 -5.53
N PHE A 389 -18.99 1.55 -5.72
CA PHE A 389 -17.85 1.32 -4.84
C PHE A 389 -17.68 2.49 -3.85
N LYS A 390 -17.26 2.20 -2.62
CA LYS A 390 -16.99 3.22 -1.60
C LYS A 390 -15.79 2.88 -0.72
N CYS A 391 -15.05 3.89 -0.28
CA CYS A 391 -14.08 3.75 0.79
C CYS A 391 -14.81 3.71 2.14
N LEU A 392 -14.96 2.52 2.72
CA LEU A 392 -15.68 2.36 4.00
C LEU A 392 -14.77 2.44 5.23
N ARG A 393 -13.52 2.03 5.08
CA ARG A 393 -12.50 2.00 6.13
C ARG A 393 -11.13 2.18 5.51
N SER A 394 -10.20 2.72 6.29
CA SER A 394 -8.82 2.79 5.84
C SER A 394 -8.21 1.41 5.69
N ALA A 395 -7.19 1.32 4.84
CA ALA A 395 -6.37 0.13 4.68
C ALA A 395 -5.87 -0.40 6.04
N MET A 396 -5.64 -1.71 6.10
CA MET A 396 -5.04 -2.36 7.26
C MET A 396 -3.53 -2.18 7.25
N VAL A 397 -2.93 -2.00 8.43
CA VAL A 397 -1.47 -1.99 8.56
C VAL A 397 -0.93 -3.37 8.22
N SER A 398 -1.48 -4.41 8.86
CA SER A 398 -1.23 -5.81 8.55
C SER A 398 -2.28 -6.65 9.27
N PRO A 399 -2.77 -7.77 8.69
CA PRO A 399 -3.64 -8.72 9.38
C PRO A 399 -3.07 -9.24 10.70
N LEU A 400 -1.74 -9.30 10.81
CA LEU A 400 -1.02 -9.78 12.00
C LEU A 400 -0.73 -8.68 13.02
N ARG A 401 -1.11 -7.43 12.73
CA ARG A 401 -0.94 -6.27 13.63
C ARG A 401 -2.29 -5.58 13.88
N PRO A 402 -3.27 -6.27 14.49
CA PRO A 402 -4.62 -5.73 14.67
C PRO A 402 -4.64 -4.46 15.54
N ILE A 403 -3.80 -4.39 16.57
CA ILE A 403 -3.72 -3.21 17.45
C ILE A 403 -3.15 -2.00 16.72
N ARG A 404 -2.08 -2.19 15.94
CA ARG A 404 -1.53 -1.10 15.10
C ARG A 404 -2.56 -0.69 14.03
N THR A 405 -3.29 -1.65 13.47
CA THR A 405 -4.40 -1.36 12.54
C THR A 405 -5.48 -0.49 13.20
N GLU A 406 -5.90 -0.80 14.43
CA GLU A 406 -6.89 -0.03 15.18
C GLU A 406 -6.38 1.39 15.51
N VAL A 407 -5.15 1.51 16.02
CA VAL A 407 -4.58 2.81 16.42
C VAL A 407 -4.42 3.75 15.22
N TYR A 408 -4.13 3.20 14.04
CA TYR A 408 -4.00 3.94 12.80
C TYR A 408 -5.22 3.80 11.89
N ASP A 409 -6.41 3.39 12.38
CA ASP A 409 -7.58 3.16 11.52
C ASP A 409 -8.05 4.45 10.84
N ASN A 410 -7.97 5.59 11.53
CA ASN A 410 -8.28 6.90 10.97
C ASN A 410 -7.01 7.76 10.81
N MET A 411 -6.42 7.75 9.62
CA MET A 411 -5.22 8.53 9.31
C MET A 411 -5.45 10.05 9.26
N LYS A 412 -6.69 10.51 9.05
CA LYS A 412 -7.03 11.93 9.12
C LYS A 412 -6.78 12.51 10.51
N ASP A 413 -6.89 11.72 11.56
CA ASP A 413 -6.60 12.18 12.92
C ASP A 413 -5.11 12.51 13.13
N TYR A 414 -4.22 11.92 12.32
CA TYR A 414 -2.77 12.16 12.35
C TYR A 414 -2.34 13.29 11.40
N ALA A 415 -3.25 13.77 10.54
CA ALA A 415 -2.94 14.78 9.54
C ALA A 415 -2.50 16.11 10.17
N ASN A 416 -1.36 16.62 9.72
CA ASN A 416 -0.90 17.98 9.98
C ASN A 416 -1.59 18.98 9.05
N VAL A 417 -1.94 18.52 7.84
CA VAL A 417 -2.68 19.28 6.82
C VAL A 417 -3.76 18.41 6.21
N VAL A 418 -4.95 19.00 6.02
CA VAL A 418 -6.06 18.41 5.27
C VAL A 418 -6.28 19.24 4.00
N VAL A 419 -6.30 18.57 2.86
CA VAL A 419 -6.59 19.17 1.56
C VAL A 419 -7.97 18.70 1.14
N ARG A 420 -8.87 19.64 0.82
CA ARG A 420 -10.25 19.33 0.46
C ARG A 420 -10.74 20.22 -0.66
N VAL A 421 -11.68 19.74 -1.47
CA VAL A 421 -12.39 20.57 -2.46
C VAL A 421 -13.82 20.72 -1.95
N PRO A 422 -14.21 21.89 -1.40
CA PRO A 422 -15.55 22.09 -0.89
C PRO A 422 -16.62 21.87 -1.97
N PRO A 423 -17.81 21.37 -1.60
CA PRO A 423 -18.92 21.23 -2.54
C PRO A 423 -19.26 22.54 -3.26
N GLY A 424 -19.55 22.44 -4.55
CA GLY A 424 -19.85 23.56 -5.44
C GLY A 424 -18.65 24.42 -5.83
N THR A 425 -17.42 24.00 -5.49
CA THR A 425 -16.19 24.71 -5.86
C THR A 425 -15.30 23.82 -6.72
N ASP A 426 -14.45 24.45 -7.53
CA ASP A 426 -13.42 23.79 -8.33
C ASP A 426 -12.01 24.03 -7.77
N ARG A 427 -11.89 24.46 -6.51
CA ARG A 427 -10.62 24.88 -5.91
C ARG A 427 -10.34 24.10 -4.63
N ALA A 428 -9.18 23.46 -4.58
CA ALA A 428 -8.71 22.82 -3.36
C ALA A 428 -8.35 23.87 -2.29
N GLN A 429 -8.84 23.65 -1.08
CA GLN A 429 -8.49 24.36 0.14
C GLN A 429 -7.52 23.53 0.96
N VAL A 430 -6.45 24.16 1.41
CA VAL A 430 -5.46 23.57 2.30
C VAL A 430 -5.69 24.10 3.70
N GLN A 431 -5.95 23.21 4.65
CA GLN A 431 -6.21 23.55 6.05
C GLN A 431 -5.16 22.89 6.94
N LYS A 432 -4.40 23.71 7.68
CA LYS A 432 -3.55 23.22 8.76
C LYS A 432 -4.42 22.67 9.88
N GLN A 433 -4.14 21.44 10.31
CA GLN A 433 -4.87 20.76 11.38
C GLN A 433 -4.06 20.79 12.67
N ILE A 434 -4.64 21.40 13.70
CA ILE A 434 -4.05 21.49 15.04
C ILE A 434 -5.14 21.23 16.08
N PRO A 435 -4.96 20.31 17.04
CA PRO A 435 -3.83 19.38 17.17
C PRO A 435 -3.96 18.17 16.23
N SER A 436 -2.83 17.58 15.83
CA SER A 436 -2.76 16.27 15.19
C SER A 436 -2.40 15.18 16.21
N LYS A 437 -2.91 13.95 16.03
CA LYS A 437 -2.46 12.79 16.80
C LYS A 437 -1.01 12.49 16.44
N VAL A 438 -0.26 11.99 17.44
CA VAL A 438 1.14 11.60 17.28
C VAL A 438 1.31 10.11 17.51
N PRO A 439 2.30 9.47 16.86
CA PRO A 439 2.66 8.09 17.13
C PRO A 439 2.88 7.84 18.62
N GLN A 440 2.30 6.76 19.13
CA GLN A 440 2.37 6.46 20.56
C GLN A 440 3.63 5.66 20.88
N LYS A 441 4.52 6.18 21.73
CA LYS A 441 5.77 5.51 22.14
C LYS A 441 5.56 4.07 22.62
N TRP A 442 4.44 3.79 23.30
CA TRP A 442 4.14 2.47 23.83
C TRP A 442 3.93 1.40 22.74
N LEU A 443 3.57 1.78 21.50
CA LEU A 443 3.35 0.85 20.39
C LEU A 443 4.62 0.07 20.00
N GLN A 444 5.79 0.72 20.08
CA GLN A 444 7.06 0.05 19.81
C GLN A 444 7.30 -1.11 20.79
N TYR A 445 6.99 -0.90 22.07
CA TYR A 445 7.07 -1.94 23.10
C TYR A 445 5.97 -2.99 22.95
N TRP A 446 4.80 -2.60 22.47
CA TRP A 446 3.70 -3.54 22.24
C TRP A 446 4.05 -4.60 21.20
N SER A 447 4.82 -4.25 20.17
CA SER A 447 5.30 -5.24 19.20
C SER A 447 6.14 -6.34 19.86
N LEU A 448 6.98 -5.98 20.83
CA LEU A 448 7.74 -6.92 21.64
C LEU A 448 6.79 -7.78 22.48
N LEU A 449 5.82 -7.17 23.17
CA LEU A 449 4.85 -7.92 23.99
C LEU A 449 4.03 -8.91 23.15
N ASN A 450 3.60 -8.54 21.94
CA ASN A 450 2.86 -9.44 21.04
C ASN A 450 3.70 -10.63 20.56
N VAL A 451 5.02 -10.53 20.54
CA VAL A 451 5.90 -11.66 20.20
C VAL A 451 6.20 -12.47 21.45
N TYR A 452 6.62 -11.81 22.53
CA TYR A 452 7.09 -12.47 23.75
C TYR A 452 5.97 -13.05 24.62
N ILE A 453 4.81 -12.39 24.74
CA ILE A 453 3.72 -12.90 25.57
C ILE A 453 3.15 -14.19 24.99
N PRO A 454 2.72 -14.26 23.71
CA PRO A 454 2.22 -15.51 23.16
C PRO A 454 3.32 -16.55 23.05
N ALA A 455 4.59 -16.18 22.76
CA ALA A 455 5.70 -17.13 22.82
C ALA A 455 5.93 -17.69 24.23
N GLY A 456 5.85 -16.86 25.27
CA GLY A 456 5.99 -17.25 26.66
C GLY A 456 4.81 -18.10 27.16
N ILE A 457 3.58 -17.70 26.83
CA ILE A 457 2.36 -18.48 27.11
C ILE A 457 2.43 -19.82 26.38
N SER A 458 2.85 -19.80 25.10
CA SER A 458 3.05 -21.00 24.31
C SER A 458 4.11 -21.87 24.96
N ALA A 459 5.32 -21.38 25.21
CA ALA A 459 6.39 -22.13 25.86
C ALA A 459 5.96 -22.72 27.21
N GLY A 460 5.22 -21.97 28.03
CA GLY A 460 4.64 -22.44 29.29
C GLY A 460 3.62 -23.54 29.10
N LEU A 461 2.57 -23.31 28.29
CA LEU A 461 1.53 -24.31 28.01
C LEU A 461 2.09 -25.56 27.32
N PHE A 462 3.04 -25.39 26.40
CA PHE A 462 3.63 -26.44 25.60
C PHE A 462 4.73 -27.23 26.32
N SER A 463 5.38 -26.65 27.34
CA SER A 463 6.27 -27.41 28.22
C SER A 463 5.53 -28.53 28.96
N HIS A 464 4.20 -28.43 29.08
CA HIS A 464 3.34 -29.46 29.67
C HIS A 464 2.75 -30.46 28.64
N ILE A 465 2.95 -30.26 27.34
CA ILE A 465 2.37 -31.11 26.26
C ILE A 465 3.43 -32.08 25.67
N GLY A 466 4.60 -32.19 26.30
CA GLY A 466 5.67 -33.07 25.83
C GLY A 466 6.38 -32.52 24.57
N PRO A 467 7.11 -33.35 23.80
CA PRO A 467 8.07 -32.90 22.78
C PRO A 467 7.44 -32.19 21.56
N ILE A 468 6.12 -32.26 21.37
CA ILE A 468 5.40 -31.58 20.27
C ILE A 468 5.31 -30.07 20.53
N GLY A 469 5.22 -29.69 21.80
CA GLY A 469 5.00 -28.32 22.20
C GLY A 469 6.12 -27.33 21.79
N PRO A 470 7.40 -27.62 22.08
CA PRO A 470 8.52 -26.81 21.65
C PRO A 470 8.56 -26.60 20.12
N THR A 471 8.20 -27.61 19.34
CA THR A 471 8.18 -27.56 17.87
C THR A 471 7.05 -26.65 17.36
N ALA A 472 5.87 -26.70 17.96
CA ALA A 472 4.76 -25.80 17.62
C ALA A 472 5.08 -24.33 17.99
N ALA A 473 5.68 -24.10 19.16
CA ALA A 473 6.15 -22.78 19.57
C ALA A 473 7.25 -22.26 18.63
N ALA A 474 8.21 -23.10 18.23
CA ALA A 474 9.24 -22.75 17.26
C ALA A 474 8.66 -22.45 15.87
N GLY A 475 7.66 -23.20 15.42
CA GLY A 475 6.94 -22.95 14.17
C GLY A 475 6.19 -21.61 14.19
N TRP A 476 5.52 -21.29 15.29
CA TRP A 476 4.84 -20.00 15.47
C TRP A 476 5.84 -18.82 15.55
N LEU A 477 6.94 -18.99 16.29
CA LEU A 477 8.01 -18.01 16.38
C LEU A 477 8.71 -17.80 15.03
N ALA A 478 9.00 -18.86 14.28
CA ALA A 478 9.60 -18.77 12.96
C ALA A 478 8.65 -18.09 11.96
N ALA A 479 7.36 -18.41 12.00
CA ALA A 479 6.35 -17.75 11.17
C ALA A 479 6.25 -16.25 11.50
N ASN A 480 6.23 -15.88 12.78
CA ASN A 480 6.24 -14.48 13.18
C ASN A 480 7.56 -13.80 12.80
N TRP A 481 8.71 -14.39 13.12
CA TRP A 481 10.04 -13.84 12.81
C TRP A 481 10.23 -13.59 11.30
N TRP A 482 9.79 -14.52 10.46
CA TRP A 482 9.86 -14.37 9.01
C TRP A 482 8.93 -13.26 8.48
N LEU A 483 7.88 -12.91 9.23
CA LEU A 483 6.92 -11.86 8.87
C LEU A 483 7.25 -10.49 9.50
N TYR A 484 8.17 -10.43 10.47
CA TYR A 484 8.77 -9.19 10.99
C TYR A 484 9.97 -8.80 10.14
#